data_AF-A0A929F286-F1
#
_entry.id   AF-A0A929F286-F1
#
_cell.length_a   1.000
_cell.length_b   1.000
_cell.length_c   1.000
_cell.angle_alpha   90.00
_cell.angle_beta   90.00
_cell.angle_gamma   90.00
#
_symmetry.space_group_name_H-M   'P 1'
#
loop_
_entity.id
_entity.type
_entity.pdbx_description
1 polymer ?
#
loop_
_entity_poly.entity_id
_entity_poly.type
_entity_poly.pdbx_seq_one_letter_code
_entity_poly.pdbx_strand_id
1 'polypeptide(L)'
;MRKIKAAPIIVFSLIFSLSLVLAIVTTCGLLSFIPLGDFRGITLVAAAVLFLYFYSIIFYRLFLRIIPLKEEYIEEGSREEFGYHVYLLFNLILFFPIIRTKFIPVPLTRIIYLSLGASLGSNTYSGGTILDPPLTYVGANTIIGEDALLYSHAIEGHRLSHTAIHIGDNVTIG
;
A
#
# COMPACT_ATOMS: atom_id res chain seq x y z
N MET A 1 -11.28 -4.90 -20.15
CA MET A 1 -10.89 -4.57 -18.77
C MET A 1 -12.11 -4.70 -17.89
N ARG A 2 -12.00 -5.39 -16.76
CA ARG A 2 -13.13 -5.59 -15.84
C ARG A 2 -13.43 -4.30 -15.08
N LYS A 3 -14.73 -4.02 -14.86
CA LYS A 3 -15.17 -2.78 -14.21
C LYS A 3 -15.17 -2.95 -12.69
N ILE A 4 -14.69 -1.93 -11.97
CA ILE A 4 -14.85 -1.86 -10.52
C ILE A 4 -16.34 -1.63 -10.22
N LYS A 5 -16.96 -2.58 -9.51
CA LYS A 5 -18.36 -2.51 -9.10
C LYS A 5 -18.54 -1.56 -7.90
N ALA A 6 -19.79 -1.18 -7.62
CA ALA A 6 -20.10 -0.29 -6.50
C ALA A 6 -19.70 -0.87 -5.12
N ALA A 7 -19.82 -2.19 -4.94
CA ALA A 7 -19.56 -2.83 -3.65
C ALA A 7 -18.10 -2.64 -3.16
N PRO A 8 -17.03 -2.91 -3.97
CA PRO A 8 -15.66 -2.56 -3.58
C PRO A 8 -15.46 -1.09 -3.23
N ILE A 9 -16.10 -0.18 -3.98
CA ILE A 9 -16.00 1.28 -3.75
C ILE A 9 -16.61 1.65 -2.40
N ILE A 10 -17.77 1.08 -2.06
CA ILE A 10 -18.44 1.31 -0.77
C ILE A 10 -17.56 0.81 0.37
N VAL A 11 -17.03 -0.41 0.27
CA VAL A 11 -16.18 -0.98 1.33
C VAL A 11 -14.89 -0.20 1.50
N PHE A 12 -14.21 0.16 0.41
CA PHE A 12 -13.07 1.07 0.47
C PHE A 12 -13.43 2.40 1.14
N SER A 13 -14.52 3.03 0.71
CA SER A 13 -14.97 4.32 1.25
C SER A 13 -15.28 4.25 2.76
N LEU A 14 -15.88 3.15 3.23
CA LEU A 14 -16.16 2.94 4.65
C LEU A 14 -14.88 2.79 5.47
N ILE A 15 -13.94 1.96 5.01
CA ILE A 15 -12.66 1.77 5.71
C ILE A 15 -11.83 3.05 5.68
N PHE A 16 -11.81 3.75 4.54
CA PHE A 16 -11.11 5.03 4.40
C PHE A 16 -11.70 6.09 5.33
N SER A 17 -13.04 6.21 5.38
CA SER A 17 -13.72 7.15 6.28
C SER A 17 -13.43 6.84 7.74
N LEU A 18 -13.42 5.55 8.12
CA LEU A 18 -13.05 5.13 9.46
C LEU A 18 -11.59 5.51 9.79
N SER A 19 -10.67 5.27 8.86
CA SER A 19 -9.26 5.66 9.00
C SER A 19 -9.10 7.17 9.18
N LEU A 20 -9.86 7.96 8.43
CA LEU A 20 -9.87 9.42 8.51
C LEU A 20 -10.44 9.92 9.84
N VAL A 21 -11.56 9.37 10.29
CA VAL A 21 -12.16 9.74 11.59
C VAL A 21 -11.18 9.43 12.72
N LEU A 22 -10.57 8.24 12.73
CA LEU A 22 -9.57 7.89 13.74
C LEU A 22 -8.34 8.81 13.68
N ALA A 23 -7.86 9.16 12.48
CA ALA A 23 -6.75 10.09 12.33
C ALA A 23 -7.05 11.46 12.92
N ILE A 24 -8.24 12.01 12.65
CA ILE A 24 -8.68 13.30 13.18
C ILE A 24 -8.84 13.23 14.70
N VAL A 25 -9.53 12.21 15.21
CA VAL A 25 -9.77 12.04 16.66
C VAL A 25 -8.45 11.91 17.40
N THR A 26 -7.51 11.11 16.91
CA THR A 26 -6.19 10.93 17.52
C THR A 26 -5.36 12.21 17.46
N THR A 27 -5.39 12.93 16.34
CA THR A 27 -4.70 14.22 16.20
C THR A 27 -5.23 15.24 17.19
N CYS A 28 -6.55 15.41 17.25
CA CYS A 28 -7.19 16.33 18.18
C CYS A 28 -6.93 15.91 19.62
N GLY A 29 -7.07 14.63 19.96
CA GLY A 29 -6.87 14.13 21.32
C GLY A 29 -5.45 14.33 21.84
N LEU A 30 -4.44 14.07 21.01
CA LEU A 30 -3.02 14.14 21.42
C LEU A 30 -2.44 15.55 21.35
N LEU A 31 -2.79 16.33 20.33
CA LEU A 31 -2.11 17.60 20.03
C LEU A 31 -2.88 18.84 20.49
N SER A 32 -4.15 18.73 20.89
CA SER A 32 -4.94 19.91 21.27
C SER A 32 -4.35 20.65 22.46
N PHE A 33 -3.71 19.93 23.38
CA PHE A 33 -3.15 20.46 24.63
C PHE A 33 -1.70 20.97 24.49
N ILE A 34 -1.07 20.78 23.33
CA ILE A 34 0.31 21.19 23.11
C ILE A 34 0.33 22.65 22.61
N PRO A 35 1.12 23.55 23.22
CA PRO A 35 1.27 24.92 22.76
C PRO A 35 2.15 24.98 21.51
N LEU A 36 1.55 24.70 20.35
CA LEU A 36 2.23 24.63 19.05
C LEU A 36 2.51 26.00 18.41
N GLY A 37 2.11 27.10 19.07
CA GLY A 37 2.31 28.47 18.59
C GLY A 37 1.69 28.71 17.21
N ASP A 38 2.34 29.56 16.43
CA ASP A 38 1.85 30.00 15.10
C ASP A 38 1.77 28.86 14.07
N PHE A 39 2.52 27.78 14.28
CA PHE A 39 2.54 26.62 13.38
C PHE A 39 1.48 25.57 13.67
N ARG A 40 0.57 25.81 14.64
CA ARG A 40 -0.45 24.86 15.07
C ARG A 40 -1.21 24.23 13.91
N GLY A 41 -1.69 25.03 12.95
CA GLY A 41 -2.43 24.53 11.79
C GLY A 41 -1.64 23.53 10.96
N ILE A 42 -0.39 23.87 10.62
CA ILE A 42 0.50 23.01 9.82
C ILE A 42 0.80 21.72 10.57
N THR A 43 1.13 21.81 11.86
CA THR A 43 1.43 20.62 12.68
C THR A 43 0.23 19.70 12.80
N LEU A 44 -0.98 20.22 13.01
CA LEU A 44 -2.19 19.39 13.11
C LEU A 44 -2.49 18.70 11.78
N VAL A 45 -2.39 19.41 10.66
CA VAL A 45 -2.62 18.80 9.32
C VAL A 45 -1.56 17.74 9.04
N ALA A 46 -0.28 18.01 9.29
CA ALA A 46 0.80 17.04 9.10
C ALA A 46 0.59 15.79 9.95
N ALA A 47 0.23 15.96 11.22
CA ALA A 47 -0.08 14.85 12.12
C ALA A 47 -1.31 14.05 11.66
N ALA A 48 -2.38 14.73 11.24
CA ALA A 48 -3.58 14.07 10.71
C ALA A 48 -3.28 13.24 9.45
N VAL A 49 -2.44 13.75 8.55
CA VAL A 49 -1.99 13.00 7.37
C VAL A 49 -1.17 11.77 7.79
N LEU A 50 -0.23 11.92 8.71
CA LEU A 50 0.56 10.79 9.22
C LEU A 50 -0.31 9.71 9.87
N PHE A 51 -1.25 10.11 10.73
CA PHE A 51 -2.19 9.17 11.35
C PHE A 51 -3.15 8.54 10.34
N LEU A 52 -3.57 9.27 9.31
CA LEU A 52 -4.41 8.72 8.23
C LEU A 52 -3.68 7.57 7.53
N TYR A 53 -2.42 7.75 7.16
CA TYR A 53 -1.62 6.67 6.55
C TYR A 53 -1.42 5.51 7.52
N PHE A 54 -1.12 5.80 8.79
CA PHE A 54 -0.96 4.78 9.82
C PHE A 54 -2.21 3.89 9.96
N TYR A 55 -3.40 4.48 10.17
CA TYR A 55 -4.64 3.73 10.26
C TYR A 55 -5.02 3.05 8.95
N SER A 56 -4.80 3.72 7.81
CA SER A 56 -5.07 3.13 6.49
C SER A 56 -4.23 1.88 6.27
N ILE A 57 -2.94 1.88 6.63
CA ILE A 57 -2.06 0.71 6.56
C ILE A 57 -2.58 -0.41 7.47
N ILE A 58 -2.96 -0.10 8.72
CA ILE A 58 -3.51 -1.10 9.65
C ILE A 58 -4.75 -1.77 9.07
N PHE A 59 -5.74 -0.99 8.64
CA PHE A 59 -6.99 -1.56 8.12
C PHE A 59 -6.80 -2.25 6.79
N TYR A 60 -5.91 -1.75 5.93
CA TYR A 60 -5.52 -2.41 4.70
C TYR A 60 -4.91 -3.79 4.98
N ARG A 61 -3.98 -3.89 5.93
CA ARG A 61 -3.36 -5.17 6.33
C ARG A 61 -4.37 -6.11 6.97
N LEU A 62 -5.27 -5.59 7.79
CA LEU A 62 -6.36 -6.36 8.38
C LEU A 62 -7.31 -6.89 7.30
N PHE A 63 -7.68 -6.05 6.33
CA PHE A 63 -8.51 -6.43 5.19
C PHE A 63 -7.88 -7.57 4.40
N LEU A 64 -6.59 -7.45 4.05
CA LEU A 64 -5.86 -8.51 3.34
C LEU A 64 -5.67 -9.78 4.16
N ARG A 65 -5.72 -9.71 5.49
CA ARG A 65 -5.74 -10.90 6.34
C ARG A 65 -7.07 -11.65 6.27
N ILE A 66 -8.17 -10.94 6.01
CA ILE A 66 -9.52 -11.51 5.90
C ILE A 66 -9.79 -11.99 4.46
N ILE A 67 -9.33 -11.23 3.46
CA ILE A 67 -9.45 -11.54 2.03
C ILE A 67 -8.04 -11.44 1.42
N PRO A 68 -7.23 -12.50 1.53
CA PRO A 68 -5.89 -12.50 0.94
C PRO A 68 -5.97 -12.44 -0.58
N LEU A 69 -4.92 -11.87 -1.19
CA LEU A 69 -4.80 -11.89 -2.64
C LEU A 69 -4.52 -13.32 -3.09
N LYS A 70 -5.44 -13.86 -3.90
CA LYS A 70 -5.28 -15.17 -4.52
C LYS A 70 -4.25 -15.07 -5.65
N GLU A 71 -3.29 -15.99 -5.64
CA GLU A 71 -2.43 -16.27 -6.79
C GLU A 71 -3.19 -17.04 -7.86
N GLU A 72 -2.70 -17.00 -9.09
CA GLU A 72 -3.33 -17.55 -10.30
C GLU A 72 -4.49 -16.70 -10.83
N TYR A 73 -5.32 -17.32 -11.68
CA TYR A 73 -6.46 -16.70 -12.31
C TYR A 73 -7.56 -16.34 -11.32
N ILE A 74 -8.04 -15.11 -11.43
CA ILE A 74 -9.17 -14.58 -10.66
C ILE A 74 -10.43 -14.67 -11.51
N GLU A 75 -11.40 -15.45 -11.03
CA GLU A 75 -12.70 -15.59 -11.68
C GLU A 75 -13.49 -14.28 -11.62
N GLU A 76 -14.21 -13.96 -12.71
CA GLU A 76 -15.04 -12.76 -12.79
C GLU A 76 -16.27 -12.91 -11.87
N GLY A 77 -16.57 -11.87 -11.10
CA GLY A 77 -17.65 -11.87 -10.11
C GLY A 77 -17.33 -12.62 -8.81
N SER A 78 -16.12 -13.18 -8.67
CA SER A 78 -15.69 -13.91 -7.49
C SER A 78 -15.43 -13.02 -6.27
N ARG A 79 -15.27 -13.64 -5.10
CA ARG A 79 -14.89 -12.95 -3.86
C ARG A 79 -13.46 -12.40 -3.96
N GLU A 80 -12.61 -13.08 -4.71
CA GLU A 80 -11.21 -12.72 -4.96
C GLU A 80 -11.12 -11.48 -5.84
N GLU A 81 -11.97 -11.38 -6.87
CA GLU A 81 -12.09 -10.15 -7.67
C GLU A 81 -12.57 -8.97 -6.81
N PHE A 82 -13.55 -9.19 -5.95
CA PHE A 82 -13.98 -8.18 -4.99
C PHE A 82 -12.81 -7.73 -4.10
N GLY A 83 -12.06 -8.68 -3.53
CA GLY A 83 -10.89 -8.41 -2.70
C GLY A 83 -9.83 -7.59 -3.44
N TYR A 84 -9.50 -8.01 -4.67
CA TYR A 84 -8.57 -7.33 -5.54
C TYR A 84 -8.99 -5.88 -5.83
N HIS A 85 -10.27 -5.63 -6.14
CA HIS A 85 -10.73 -4.26 -6.42
C HIS A 85 -10.64 -3.34 -5.19
N VAL A 86 -10.94 -3.83 -3.99
CA VAL A 86 -10.74 -3.05 -2.76
C VAL A 86 -9.26 -2.75 -2.55
N TYR A 87 -8.40 -3.78 -2.69
CA TYR A 87 -6.95 -3.64 -2.65
C TYR A 87 -6.42 -2.61 -3.67
N LEU A 88 -6.93 -2.64 -4.90
CA LEU A 88 -6.56 -1.73 -5.97
C LEU A 88 -6.94 -0.29 -5.64
N LEU A 89 -8.11 -0.07 -5.03
CA LEU A 89 -8.54 1.28 -4.61
C LEU A 89 -7.64 1.86 -3.52
N PHE A 90 -7.24 1.06 -2.53
CA PHE A 90 -6.23 1.47 -1.53
C PHE A 90 -4.93 1.91 -2.19
N ASN A 91 -4.45 1.11 -3.14
CA ASN A 91 -3.22 1.41 -3.85
C ASN A 91 -3.34 2.68 -4.70
N LEU A 92 -4.36 2.78 -5.55
CA LEU A 92 -4.53 3.92 -6.46
C LEU A 92 -4.71 5.26 -5.72
N ILE A 93 -5.48 5.26 -4.63
CA ILE A 93 -5.87 6.50 -3.94
C ILE A 93 -4.86 6.91 -2.87
N LEU A 94 -4.28 5.96 -2.13
CA LEU A 94 -3.42 6.27 -0.97
C LEU A 94 -1.96 5.93 -1.21
N PHE A 95 -1.65 4.70 -1.61
CA PHE A 95 -0.27 4.22 -1.55
C PHE A 95 0.56 4.61 -2.78
N PHE A 96 -0.03 4.63 -3.98
CA PHE A 96 0.64 5.04 -5.22
C PHE A 96 1.17 6.48 -5.18
N PRO A 97 0.42 7.48 -4.67
CA PRO A 97 0.97 8.80 -4.43
C PRO A 97 2.25 8.81 -3.59
N ILE A 98 2.40 7.90 -2.63
CA ILE A 98 3.62 7.80 -1.82
C ILE A 98 4.73 7.08 -2.58
N ILE A 99 4.46 5.87 -3.10
CA ILE A 99 5.51 5.01 -3.63
C ILE A 99 5.98 5.43 -5.03
N ARG A 100 5.15 6.13 -5.82
CA ARG A 100 5.49 6.54 -7.19
C ARG A 100 6.07 7.94 -7.31
N THR A 101 5.84 8.82 -6.34
CA THR A 101 6.34 10.21 -6.41
C THR A 101 7.82 10.32 -6.05
N LYS A 102 8.42 9.25 -5.52
CA LYS A 102 9.82 9.22 -5.07
C LYS A 102 10.16 10.30 -4.03
N PHE A 103 9.13 10.84 -3.37
CA PHE A 103 9.30 11.80 -2.28
C PHE A 103 10.01 11.18 -1.08
N ILE A 104 9.84 9.87 -0.89
CA ILE A 104 10.46 9.13 0.21
C ILE A 104 11.87 8.68 -0.20
N PRO A 105 12.91 9.03 0.57
CA PRO A 105 14.27 8.54 0.33
C PRO A 105 14.36 7.02 0.29
N VAL A 106 15.19 6.47 -0.60
CA VAL A 106 15.37 5.01 -0.81
C VAL A 106 15.60 4.22 0.48
N PRO A 107 16.39 4.69 1.48
CA PRO A 107 16.53 3.93 2.73
C PRO A 107 15.23 3.74 3.51
N LEU A 108 14.27 4.67 3.35
CA LEU A 108 12.97 4.67 4.05
C LEU A 108 11.88 3.93 3.27
N THR A 109 12.01 3.77 1.94
CA THR A 109 11.01 3.05 1.11
C THR A 109 10.84 1.61 1.57
N ARG A 110 11.90 0.99 2.11
CA ARG A 110 11.86 -0.34 2.73
C ARG A 110 10.77 -0.45 3.80
N ILE A 111 10.68 0.53 4.70
CA ILE A 111 9.70 0.52 5.80
C ILE A 111 8.28 0.54 5.22
N ILE A 112 8.08 1.35 4.18
CA ILE A 112 6.79 1.47 3.50
C ILE A 112 6.42 0.14 2.85
N TYR A 113 7.30 -0.46 2.05
CA TYR A 113 7.01 -1.73 1.39
C TYR A 113 6.76 -2.88 2.37
N LEU A 114 7.53 -2.97 3.47
CA LEU A 114 7.28 -3.93 4.54
C LEU A 114 5.90 -3.69 5.18
N SER A 115 5.53 -2.42 5.43
CA SER A 115 4.23 -2.08 6.01
C SER A 115 3.06 -2.41 5.08
N LEU A 116 3.26 -2.28 3.77
CA LEU A 116 2.27 -2.65 2.74
C LEU A 116 2.25 -4.17 2.47
N GLY A 117 3.28 -4.90 2.89
CA GLY A 117 3.24 -6.35 2.91
C GLY A 117 4.28 -7.09 2.09
N ALA A 118 5.25 -6.38 1.50
CA ALA A 118 6.41 -7.03 0.88
C ALA A 118 7.21 -7.81 1.93
N SER A 119 7.80 -8.91 1.50
CA SER A 119 8.86 -9.59 2.23
C SER A 119 10.20 -9.14 1.67
N LEU A 120 10.96 -8.34 2.42
CA LEU A 120 12.27 -7.86 2.01
C LEU A 120 13.33 -8.39 2.99
N GLY A 121 14.26 -9.19 2.49
CA GLY A 121 15.42 -9.70 3.23
C GLY A 121 16.31 -8.58 3.78
N SER A 122 17.24 -8.89 4.68
CA SER A 122 18.13 -7.89 5.28
C SER A 122 18.95 -7.14 4.23
N ASN A 123 19.28 -5.87 4.49
CA ASN A 123 20.12 -5.06 3.59
C ASN A 123 19.58 -4.98 2.14
N THR A 124 18.24 -4.94 1.99
CA THR A 124 17.56 -4.85 0.69
C THR A 124 16.83 -3.52 0.56
N TYR A 125 17.03 -2.86 -0.58
CA TYR A 125 16.53 -1.51 -0.86
C TYR A 125 15.91 -1.44 -2.26
N SER A 126 14.92 -0.56 -2.41
CA SER A 126 14.25 -0.34 -3.69
C SER A 126 14.22 1.15 -4.01
N GLY A 127 14.94 1.54 -5.06
CA GLY A 127 14.70 2.78 -5.80
C GLY A 127 13.53 2.67 -6.79
N GLY A 128 13.16 1.43 -7.14
CA GLY A 128 12.01 1.14 -7.99
C GLY A 128 10.67 1.11 -7.26
N THR A 129 9.61 0.86 -8.03
CA THR A 129 8.23 0.71 -7.53
C THR A 129 7.82 -0.75 -7.45
N ILE A 130 7.44 -1.22 -6.25
CA ILE A 130 6.78 -2.51 -6.04
C ILE A 130 5.27 -2.25 -6.01
N LEU A 131 4.55 -2.58 -7.08
CA LEU A 131 3.10 -2.28 -7.17
C LEU A 131 2.24 -3.24 -6.37
N ASP A 132 2.71 -4.48 -6.18
CA ASP A 132 2.02 -5.48 -5.38
C ASP A 132 2.87 -6.00 -4.21
N PRO A 133 3.08 -5.18 -3.17
CA PRO A 133 3.89 -5.57 -2.02
C PRO A 133 3.48 -6.91 -1.41
N PRO A 134 2.18 -7.20 -1.13
CA PRO A 134 1.79 -8.48 -0.51
C PRO A 134 2.18 -9.74 -1.29
N LEU A 135 2.48 -9.62 -2.59
CA LEU A 135 2.85 -10.70 -3.50
C LEU A 135 4.29 -10.56 -4.01
N THR A 136 5.16 -9.85 -3.27
CA THR A 136 6.56 -9.63 -3.64
C THR A 136 7.49 -10.08 -2.52
N TYR A 137 8.37 -11.02 -2.85
CA TYR A 137 9.35 -11.62 -1.96
C TYR A 137 10.74 -11.37 -2.52
N VAL A 138 11.58 -10.68 -1.75
CA VAL A 138 12.94 -10.30 -2.13
C VAL A 138 13.90 -10.78 -1.07
N GLY A 139 14.95 -11.49 -1.49
CA GLY A 139 16.04 -11.95 -0.63
C GLY A 139 16.87 -10.83 -0.01
N ALA A 140 17.89 -11.22 0.75
CA ALA A 140 18.84 -10.32 1.40
C ALA A 140 19.90 -9.79 0.42
N ASN A 141 20.47 -8.63 0.76
CA ASN A 141 21.52 -7.95 -0.01
C ASN A 141 21.11 -7.69 -1.47
N THR A 142 19.84 -7.39 -1.70
CA THR A 142 19.30 -7.17 -3.05
C THR A 142 18.98 -5.69 -3.28
N ILE A 143 19.28 -5.20 -4.47
CA ILE A 143 18.98 -3.82 -4.88
C ILE A 143 18.01 -3.86 -6.05
N ILE A 144 16.88 -3.16 -5.90
CA ILE A 144 15.99 -2.85 -7.01
C ILE A 144 16.31 -1.42 -7.45
N GLY A 145 16.79 -1.31 -8.69
CA GLY A 145 17.23 -0.08 -9.32
C GLY A 145 16.14 0.97 -9.42
N GLU A 146 16.58 2.19 -9.66
CA GLU A 146 15.69 3.34 -9.85
C GLU A 146 14.76 3.09 -11.05
N ASP A 147 13.47 3.43 -10.91
CA ASP A 147 12.45 3.25 -11.96
C ASP A 147 12.13 1.82 -12.41
N ALA A 148 12.80 0.80 -11.85
CA ALA A 148 12.35 -0.58 -12.02
C ALA A 148 10.91 -0.74 -11.50
N LEU A 149 10.06 -1.45 -12.24
CA LEU A 149 8.66 -1.68 -11.88
C LEU A 149 8.40 -3.17 -11.73
N LEU A 150 7.92 -3.57 -10.55
CA LEU A 150 7.55 -4.94 -10.24
C LEU A 150 6.02 -5.07 -10.18
N TYR A 151 5.46 -5.88 -11.08
CA TYR A 151 4.02 -6.18 -11.20
C TYR A 151 3.78 -7.66 -10.92
N SER A 152 3.02 -7.97 -9.87
CA SER A 152 2.57 -9.35 -9.61
C SER A 152 1.22 -9.63 -10.26
N HIS A 153 0.58 -8.63 -10.89
CA HIS A 153 -0.68 -8.76 -11.59
C HIS A 153 -0.55 -8.72 -13.11
N ALA A 154 -1.35 -9.52 -13.80
CA ALA A 154 -1.57 -9.45 -15.24
C ALA A 154 -3.04 -9.12 -15.53
N ILE A 155 -3.26 -8.10 -16.36
CA ILE A 155 -4.60 -7.67 -16.80
C ILE A 155 -4.62 -7.63 -18.32
N GLU A 156 -5.22 -8.64 -18.93
CA GLU A 156 -5.27 -8.82 -20.38
C GLU A 156 -6.73 -8.96 -20.84
N GLY A 157 -7.33 -7.85 -21.26
CA GLY A 157 -8.75 -7.83 -21.64
C GLY A 157 -9.66 -8.15 -20.45
N HIS A 158 -10.21 -9.36 -20.42
CA HIS A 158 -11.01 -9.89 -19.29
C HIS A 158 -10.22 -10.87 -18.42
N ARG A 159 -8.97 -11.17 -18.75
CA ARG A 159 -8.11 -12.01 -17.91
C ARG A 159 -7.52 -11.16 -16.79
N LEU A 160 -7.72 -11.61 -15.56
CA LEU A 160 -7.09 -11.06 -14.36
C LEU A 160 -6.42 -12.22 -13.63
N SER A 161 -5.13 -12.09 -13.35
CA SER A 161 -4.39 -13.09 -12.58
C SER A 161 -3.27 -12.46 -11.77
N HIS A 162 -2.88 -13.14 -10.70
CA HIS A 162 -1.71 -12.81 -9.92
C HIS A 162 -0.66 -13.91 -9.99
N THR A 163 0.60 -13.54 -9.85
CA THR A 163 1.71 -14.47 -9.65
C THR A 163 2.72 -13.79 -8.75
N ALA A 164 3.06 -14.43 -7.63
CA ALA A 164 4.04 -13.87 -6.71
C ALA A 164 5.41 -13.70 -7.39
N ILE A 165 6.07 -12.60 -7.08
CA ILE A 165 7.45 -12.33 -7.50
C ILE A 165 8.39 -12.88 -6.43
N HIS A 166 9.31 -13.74 -6.84
CA HIS A 166 10.37 -14.26 -5.97
C HIS A 166 11.74 -13.87 -6.53
N ILE A 167 12.43 -12.99 -5.81
CA ILE A 167 13.79 -12.55 -6.11
C ILE A 167 14.71 -13.11 -5.01
N GLY A 168 15.79 -13.77 -5.43
CA GLY A 168 16.76 -14.37 -4.50
C GLY A 168 17.65 -13.37 -3.76
N ASP A 169 18.66 -13.90 -3.08
CA ASP A 169 19.68 -13.11 -2.38
C ASP A 169 20.75 -12.60 -3.36
N ASN A 170 21.38 -11.47 -3.02
CA ASN A 170 22.50 -10.87 -3.76
C ASN A 170 22.17 -10.55 -5.23
N VAL A 171 20.93 -10.12 -5.50
CA VAL A 171 20.47 -9.75 -6.83
C VAL A 171 20.53 -8.23 -7.02
N THR A 172 20.81 -7.78 -8.24
CA THR A 172 20.55 -6.41 -8.66
C THR A 172 19.59 -6.43 -9.84
N ILE A 173 18.46 -5.75 -9.70
CA ILE A 173 17.52 -5.50 -10.79
C ILE A 173 17.78 -4.08 -11.28
N GLY A 174 18.16 -3.96 -12.56
CA GLY A 174 18.42 -2.68 -13.21
C GLY A 174 17.14 -1.95 -13.58
#